data_AF-A0A9D5BXY9-F1
#
_entry.id   AF-A0A9D5BXY9-F1
#
_cell.length_a   1.000
_cell.length_b   1.000
_cell.length_c   1.000
_cell.angle_alpha   90.00
_cell.angle_beta   90.00
_cell.angle_gamma   90.00
#
_symmetry.space_group_name_H-M   'P 1'
#
loop_
_entity.id
_entity.type
_entity.pdbx_description
1 polymer ?
#
loop_
_entity_poly.entity_id
_entity_poly.type
_entity_poly.pdbx_seq_one_letter_code
_entity_poly.pdbx_strand_id
1 'polypeptide(L)'
;MVAGVKLPPDNVGSALQFLEFCLAFSKVLDIKGQPEIVLQELTRTNRKSLKVHPSIVGLHIKLLSLIQKNMGAGSLVNSKISTSSWLKALAKCISEECHFKELPVECFDKEALKYDTLDSSEKLSILNFLCDKTLDTIDLRSWIDEENTKFQEREKEAEAKAPVPKVKKDLNQKMNAKVAKVMLCLRERSLVSVSEHDNVISEAETKTKKRHYEMAENLLNKMTSK
;
A
#
# COMPACT_ATOMS: atom_id res chain seq x y z
N MET A 1 -16.00 -7.65 11.24
CA MET A 1 -15.91 -6.75 12.40
C MET A 1 -14.77 -5.78 12.10
N VAL A 2 -14.98 -4.48 12.29
CA VAL A 2 -13.97 -3.43 12.04
C VAL A 2 -13.82 -2.63 13.33
N ALA A 3 -12.61 -2.50 13.87
CA ALA A 3 -12.35 -1.80 15.15
C ALA A 3 -13.28 -2.22 16.31
N GLY A 4 -13.61 -3.51 16.43
CA GLY A 4 -14.54 -4.01 17.45
C GLY A 4 -16.03 -3.79 17.16
N VAL A 5 -16.37 -3.21 16.01
CA VAL A 5 -17.74 -2.87 15.60
C VAL A 5 -18.29 -3.87 14.58
N LYS A 6 -19.55 -4.28 14.78
CA LYS A 6 -20.30 -5.09 13.81
C LYS A 6 -21.01 -4.16 12.82
N LEU A 7 -20.57 -4.20 11.56
CA LEU A 7 -21.11 -3.41 10.46
C LEU A 7 -21.87 -4.31 9.47
N PRO A 8 -22.88 -3.76 8.75
CA PRO A 8 -23.39 -4.39 7.54
C PRO A 8 -22.23 -4.67 6.55
N PRO A 9 -22.27 -5.77 5.79
CA PRO A 9 -21.21 -6.10 4.82
C PRO A 9 -20.88 -4.95 3.87
N ASP A 10 -21.91 -4.26 3.36
CA ASP A 10 -21.78 -3.16 2.40
C ASP A 10 -21.03 -1.94 2.98
N ASN A 11 -21.03 -1.78 4.31
CA ASN A 11 -20.42 -0.64 4.98
C ASN A 11 -18.99 -0.94 5.47
N VAL A 12 -18.50 -2.17 5.32
CA VAL A 12 -17.15 -2.55 5.76
C VAL A 12 -16.09 -1.77 4.99
N GLY A 13 -16.22 -1.66 3.67
CA GLY A 13 -15.30 -0.90 2.83
C GLY A 13 -15.24 0.57 3.22
N SER A 14 -16.41 1.22 3.30
CA SER A 14 -16.51 2.62 3.73
C SER A 14 -15.94 2.87 5.13
N ALA A 15 -16.08 1.91 6.05
CA ALA A 15 -15.53 2.05 7.39
C ALA A 15 -14.00 1.91 7.41
N LEU A 16 -13.46 1.01 6.59
CA LEU A 16 -12.01 0.85 6.44
C LEU A 16 -11.38 2.09 5.82
N GLN A 17 -11.97 2.62 4.73
CA GLN A 17 -11.51 3.87 4.10
C GLN A 17 -11.45 5.01 5.12
N PHE A 18 -12.53 5.19 5.90
CA PHE A 18 -12.60 6.20 6.94
C PHE A 18 -11.47 6.04 7.98
N LEU A 19 -11.26 4.82 8.48
CA LEU A 19 -10.22 4.55 9.47
C LEU A 19 -8.81 4.73 8.89
N GLU A 20 -8.56 4.29 7.67
CA GLU A 20 -7.27 4.44 6.98
C GLU A 20 -6.92 5.92 6.80
N PHE A 21 -7.88 6.73 6.35
CA PHE A 21 -7.72 8.18 6.28
C PHE A 21 -7.36 8.73 7.67
N CYS A 22 -8.15 8.42 8.69
CA CYS A 22 -7.91 8.99 10.01
C CYS A 22 -6.58 8.53 10.62
N LEU A 23 -6.14 7.30 10.35
CA LEU A 23 -4.84 6.79 10.79
C LEU A 23 -3.70 7.56 10.10
N ALA A 24 -3.76 7.68 8.78
CA ALA A 24 -2.76 8.39 7.97
C ALA A 24 -2.63 9.85 8.38
N PHE A 25 -3.75 10.54 8.60
CA PHE A 25 -3.78 11.98 8.88
C PHE A 25 -3.99 12.31 10.37
N SER A 26 -3.85 11.32 11.26
CA SER A 26 -4.11 11.46 12.71
C SER A 26 -3.31 12.58 13.36
N LYS A 27 -2.07 12.80 12.90
CA LYS A 27 -1.15 13.83 13.41
C LYS A 27 -1.56 15.23 12.95
N VAL A 28 -1.85 15.42 11.67
CA VAL A 28 -2.19 16.75 11.13
C VAL A 28 -3.58 17.20 11.55
N LEU A 29 -4.52 16.26 11.71
CA LEU A 29 -5.88 16.53 12.18
C LEU A 29 -6.02 16.52 13.72
N ASP A 30 -5.01 16.03 14.44
CA ASP A 30 -5.01 15.88 15.91
C ASP A 30 -6.19 15.01 16.41
N ILE A 31 -6.43 13.84 15.79
CA ILE A 31 -7.63 13.00 16.03
C ILE A 31 -7.33 11.62 16.63
N LYS A 32 -6.20 11.41 17.30
CA LYS A 32 -5.82 10.08 17.80
C LYS A 32 -6.92 9.41 18.65
N GLY A 33 -7.32 8.18 18.28
CA GLY A 33 -8.31 7.37 18.99
C GLY A 33 -9.77 7.84 18.87
N GLN A 34 -10.03 8.99 18.25
CA GLN A 34 -11.39 9.48 17.98
C GLN A 34 -12.12 8.68 16.88
N PRO A 35 -11.48 8.21 15.79
CA PRO A 35 -12.16 7.53 14.68
C PRO A 35 -12.85 6.23 15.09
N GLU A 36 -12.24 5.44 15.96
CA GLU A 36 -12.81 4.19 16.46
C GLU A 36 -14.04 4.46 17.34
N ILE A 37 -13.97 5.51 18.16
CA ILE A 37 -15.11 5.98 18.98
C ILE A 37 -16.23 6.46 18.07
N VAL A 38 -15.91 7.28 17.06
CA VAL A 38 -16.87 7.76 16.05
C VAL A 38 -17.54 6.58 15.35
N LEU A 39 -16.78 5.58 14.90
CA LEU A 39 -17.34 4.40 14.23
C LEU A 39 -18.25 3.57 15.17
N GLN A 40 -17.89 3.45 16.45
CA GLN A 40 -18.73 2.83 17.46
C GLN A 40 -20.02 3.63 17.73
N GLU A 41 -19.94 4.96 17.76
CA GLU A 41 -21.09 5.84 17.97
C GLU A 41 -22.05 5.81 16.78
N LEU A 42 -21.52 5.79 15.55
CA LEU A 42 -22.33 5.70 14.32
C LEU A 42 -23.16 4.42 14.26
N THR A 43 -22.62 3.31 14.78
CA THR A 43 -23.25 1.98 14.71
C THR A 43 -24.15 1.66 15.90
N ARG A 44 -24.06 2.43 16.99
CA ARG A 44 -24.99 2.32 18.12
C ARG A 44 -26.38 2.79 17.67
N THR A 45 -27.24 1.84 17.37
CA THR A 45 -28.61 2.00 16.85
C THR A 45 -29.60 2.54 17.89
N ASN A 46 -29.13 3.12 19.01
CA ASN A 46 -30.01 3.58 20.08
C ASN A 46 -30.61 4.95 19.72
N ARG A 47 -31.65 4.91 18.88
CA ARG A 47 -32.50 6.06 18.50
C ARG A 47 -33.13 6.82 19.68
N LYS A 48 -32.98 6.32 20.91
CA LYS A 48 -33.45 6.97 22.14
C LYS A 48 -32.55 8.14 22.58
N SER A 49 -31.33 8.22 22.07
CA SER A 49 -30.42 9.35 22.29
C SER A 49 -30.51 10.31 21.10
N LEU A 50 -31.43 11.28 21.14
CA LEU A 50 -31.53 12.43 20.22
C LEU A 50 -30.35 13.41 20.38
N LYS A 51 -29.16 12.90 20.62
CA LYS A 51 -27.96 13.72 20.84
C LYS A 51 -26.88 13.20 19.91
N VAL A 52 -26.59 13.96 18.86
CA VAL A 52 -25.35 13.81 18.11
C VAL A 52 -24.20 13.73 19.12
N HIS A 53 -23.42 12.65 19.05
CA HIS A 53 -22.36 12.42 20.01
C HIS A 53 -21.25 13.48 19.84
N PRO A 54 -20.66 13.99 20.94
CA PRO A 54 -19.63 15.02 20.88
C PRO A 54 -18.44 14.67 19.98
N SER A 55 -18.08 13.38 19.88
CA SER A 55 -16.96 12.91 19.06
C SER A 55 -17.25 13.06 17.56
N ILE A 56 -18.46 12.68 17.12
CA ILE A 56 -18.92 12.87 15.73
C ILE A 56 -18.93 14.35 15.37
N VAL A 57 -19.54 15.20 16.22
CA VAL A 57 -19.58 16.65 16.00
C VAL A 57 -18.17 17.23 15.94
N GLY A 58 -17.30 16.83 16.87
CA GLY A 58 -15.91 17.29 16.93
C GLY A 58 -15.15 16.97 15.65
N LEU A 59 -15.31 15.76 15.12
CA LEU A 59 -14.66 15.35 13.87
C LEU A 59 -15.19 16.15 12.67
N HIS A 60 -16.51 16.31 12.54
CA HIS A 60 -17.11 17.16 11.50
C HIS A 60 -16.57 18.58 11.54
N ILE A 61 -16.51 19.20 12.72
CA ILE A 61 -15.96 20.55 12.89
C ILE A 61 -14.52 20.62 12.41
N LYS A 62 -13.68 19.63 12.76
CA LYS A 62 -12.27 19.59 12.34
C LYS A 62 -12.13 19.53 10.82
N LEU A 63 -12.82 18.59 10.17
CA LEU A 63 -12.76 18.42 8.71
C LEU A 63 -13.32 19.65 7.98
N LEU A 64 -14.49 20.15 8.40
CA LEU A 64 -15.12 21.32 7.78
C LEU A 64 -14.29 22.59 7.96
N SER A 65 -13.66 22.78 9.13
CA SER A 65 -12.79 23.94 9.38
C SER A 65 -11.61 23.97 8.41
N LEU A 66 -11.08 22.79 8.07
CA LEU A 66 -9.96 22.65 7.15
C LEU A 66 -10.36 22.94 5.70
N ILE A 67 -11.52 22.41 5.27
CA ILE A 67 -12.11 22.70 3.97
C ILE A 67 -12.41 24.21 3.84
N GLN A 68 -13.02 24.81 4.87
CA GLN A 68 -13.36 26.23 4.89
C GLN A 68 -12.13 27.13 4.82
N LYS A 69 -11.05 26.80 5.55
CA LYS A 69 -9.78 27.53 5.50
C LYS A 69 -9.20 27.56 4.08
N ASN A 70 -9.40 26.49 3.31
CA ASN A 70 -8.90 26.37 1.94
C ASN A 70 -9.64 27.24 0.92
N MET A 71 -10.89 27.66 1.19
CA MET A 71 -11.69 28.48 0.28
C MET A 71 -11.25 29.97 0.21
N GLY A 72 -10.27 30.38 1.00
CA GLY A 72 -9.72 31.75 1.01
C GLY A 72 -10.59 32.77 1.74
N ALA A 73 -9.99 33.91 2.10
CA ALA A 73 -10.59 34.97 2.92
C ALA A 73 -11.76 35.74 2.27
N GLY A 74 -12.09 35.45 1.00
CA GLY A 74 -13.23 36.05 0.27
C GLY A 74 -14.57 35.36 0.54
N SER A 75 -14.57 34.19 1.19
CA SER A 75 -15.80 33.56 1.68
C SER A 75 -16.31 34.35 2.87
N LEU A 76 -17.58 34.80 2.83
CA LEU A 76 -18.27 35.49 3.94
C LEU A 76 -18.36 34.66 5.26
N VAL A 77 -17.76 33.47 5.25
CA VAL A 77 -17.70 32.49 6.31
C VAL A 77 -16.23 32.38 6.76
N ASN A 78 -15.67 33.43 7.37
CA ASN A 78 -14.44 33.31 8.17
C ASN A 78 -14.75 33.08 9.66
N SER A 79 -16.01 32.85 9.99
CA SER A 79 -16.41 32.50 11.35
C SER A 79 -16.00 31.07 11.68
N LYS A 80 -15.40 30.90 12.86
CA LYS A 80 -15.04 29.60 13.42
C LYS A 80 -16.29 28.72 13.51
N ILE A 81 -16.25 27.52 12.94
CA ILE A 81 -17.32 26.54 13.06
C ILE A 81 -17.44 26.12 14.52
N SER A 82 -18.65 26.15 15.05
CA SER A 82 -18.99 25.76 16.41
C SER A 82 -19.92 24.55 16.41
N THR A 83 -20.18 24.01 17.59
CA THR A 83 -21.16 22.95 17.81
C THR A 83 -22.59 23.33 17.42
N SER A 84 -22.90 24.63 17.29
CA SER A 84 -24.20 25.11 16.84
C SER A 84 -24.26 25.45 15.34
N SER A 85 -23.11 25.61 14.66
CA SER A 85 -23.05 26.02 13.25
C SER A 85 -22.51 24.94 12.29
N TRP A 86 -21.97 23.83 12.80
CA TRP A 86 -21.37 22.78 11.96
C TRP A 86 -22.34 22.18 10.94
N LEU A 87 -23.61 22.00 11.27
CA LEU A 87 -24.61 21.47 10.34
C LEU A 87 -24.86 22.41 9.16
N LYS A 88 -24.88 23.72 9.40
CA LYS A 88 -25.01 24.72 8.34
C LYS A 88 -23.78 24.73 7.44
N ALA A 89 -22.59 24.58 8.03
CA ALA A 89 -21.35 24.46 7.26
C ALA A 89 -21.34 23.17 6.42
N LEU A 90 -21.80 22.06 6.99
CA LEU A 90 -21.96 20.78 6.30
C LEU A 90 -22.95 20.89 5.14
N ALA A 91 -24.13 21.47 5.37
CA ALA A 91 -25.14 21.75 4.35
C ALA A 91 -24.52 22.41 3.13
N LYS A 92 -23.81 23.52 3.37
CA LYS A 92 -23.16 24.31 2.34
C LYS A 92 -22.13 23.47 1.58
N CYS A 93 -21.27 22.75 2.29
CA CYS A 93 -20.25 21.89 1.69
C CYS A 93 -20.84 20.78 0.80
N ILE A 94 -22.01 20.24 1.17
CA ILE A 94 -22.70 19.20 0.40
C ILE A 94 -23.41 19.81 -0.82
N SER A 95 -24.08 20.95 -0.65
CA SER A 95 -24.81 21.65 -1.72
C SER A 95 -23.94 22.11 -2.89
N GLU A 96 -22.66 22.37 -2.62
CA GLU A 96 -21.68 22.74 -3.65
C GLU A 96 -21.33 21.55 -4.57
N GLU A 97 -21.73 20.33 -4.21
CA GLU A 97 -21.29 19.08 -4.84
C GLU A 97 -22.37 18.30 -5.59
N CYS A 98 -22.12 18.02 -6.87
CA CYS A 98 -23.07 17.39 -7.77
C CYS A 98 -23.43 15.92 -7.43
N HIS A 99 -22.56 15.19 -6.74
CA HIS A 99 -22.76 13.76 -6.43
C HIS A 99 -23.67 13.51 -5.23
N PHE A 100 -23.96 14.55 -4.43
CA PHE A 100 -24.83 14.46 -3.26
C PHE A 100 -26.28 14.86 -3.54
N LYS A 101 -26.67 15.03 -4.81
CA LYS A 101 -28.04 15.38 -5.21
C LYS A 101 -29.10 14.35 -4.79
N GLU A 102 -28.70 13.10 -4.53
CA GLU A 102 -29.59 12.05 -4.00
C GLU A 102 -29.80 12.15 -2.49
N LEU A 103 -28.88 12.78 -1.75
CA LEU A 103 -29.09 13.12 -0.36
C LEU A 103 -29.99 14.36 -0.32
N PRO A 104 -31.11 14.35 0.42
CA PRO A 104 -31.98 15.52 0.47
C PRO A 104 -31.20 16.66 1.11
N VAL A 105 -30.72 17.62 0.32
CA VAL A 105 -29.99 18.82 0.77
C VAL A 105 -30.84 19.60 1.79
N GLU A 106 -32.16 19.50 1.65
CA GLU A 106 -33.21 19.92 2.59
C GLU A 106 -33.05 19.32 4.01
N CYS A 107 -32.20 18.31 4.20
CA CYS A 107 -31.87 17.73 5.50
C CYS A 107 -31.02 18.65 6.39
N PHE A 108 -30.34 19.62 5.81
CA PHE A 108 -29.35 20.41 6.55
C PHE A 108 -29.73 21.88 6.69
N ASP A 109 -30.87 22.28 6.11
CA ASP A 109 -31.23 23.70 5.95
C ASP A 109 -31.94 24.28 7.17
N LYS A 110 -32.65 23.46 7.95
CA LYS A 110 -33.34 23.89 9.19
C LYS A 110 -33.42 22.71 10.17
N GLU A 111 -32.75 22.86 11.31
CA GLU A 111 -32.77 21.99 12.51
C GLU A 111 -31.91 20.72 12.50
N ALA A 112 -31.11 20.60 13.57
CA ALA A 112 -30.26 19.44 13.89
C ALA A 112 -31.00 18.09 13.98
N LEU A 113 -32.33 18.13 14.03
CA LEU A 113 -33.21 16.97 14.10
C LEU A 113 -33.07 16.02 12.90
N LYS A 114 -32.64 16.50 11.72
CA LYS A 114 -32.53 15.65 10.52
C LYS A 114 -31.21 14.90 10.37
N TYR A 115 -30.07 15.42 10.83
CA TYR A 115 -28.82 14.64 10.85
C TYR A 115 -28.99 13.38 11.71
N ASP A 116 -29.71 13.49 12.82
CA ASP A 116 -30.00 12.34 13.69
C ASP A 116 -30.88 11.29 13.01
N THR A 117 -31.71 11.68 12.03
CA THR A 117 -32.54 10.74 11.24
C THR A 117 -31.76 9.92 10.22
N LEU A 118 -30.56 10.36 9.83
CA LEU A 118 -29.71 9.61 8.91
C LEU A 118 -29.27 8.29 9.54
N ASP A 119 -29.25 7.24 8.74
CA ASP A 119 -28.74 5.95 9.16
C ASP A 119 -27.21 5.95 9.26
N SER A 120 -26.66 4.87 9.82
CA SER A 120 -25.21 4.73 10.02
C SER A 120 -24.42 4.76 8.71
N SER A 121 -25.01 4.27 7.61
CA SER A 121 -24.40 4.23 6.29
C SER A 121 -24.30 5.64 5.70
N GLU A 122 -25.39 6.39 5.72
CA GLU A 122 -25.45 7.77 5.24
C GLU A 122 -24.48 8.66 6.00
N LYS A 123 -24.45 8.56 7.33
CA LYS A 123 -23.52 9.33 8.18
C LYS A 123 -22.05 8.98 7.88
N LEU A 124 -21.74 7.70 7.65
CA LEU A 124 -20.40 7.25 7.29
C LEU A 124 -20.00 7.73 5.88
N SER A 125 -20.92 7.71 4.93
CA SER A 125 -20.72 8.24 3.58
C SER A 125 -20.39 9.73 3.61
N ILE A 126 -21.10 10.52 4.43
CA ILE A 126 -20.80 11.94 4.63
C ILE A 126 -19.39 12.13 5.20
N LEU A 127 -18.98 11.31 6.18
CA LEU A 127 -17.63 11.42 6.74
C LEU A 127 -16.55 11.11 5.70
N ASN A 128 -16.70 10.04 4.91
CA ASN A 128 -15.75 9.73 3.84
C ASN A 128 -15.68 10.85 2.80
N PHE A 129 -16.82 11.43 2.45
CA PHE A 129 -16.84 12.60 1.56
C PHE A 129 -16.04 13.77 2.11
N LEU A 130 -16.20 14.10 3.40
CA LEU A 130 -15.41 15.16 4.02
C LEU A 130 -13.93 14.81 4.07
N CYS A 131 -13.58 13.55 4.35
CA CYS A 131 -12.20 13.05 4.29
C CYS A 131 -11.61 13.29 2.89
N ASP A 132 -12.30 12.87 1.84
CA ASP A 132 -11.86 13.06 0.45
C ASP A 132 -11.70 14.56 0.12
N LYS A 133 -12.69 15.38 0.50
CA LYS A 133 -12.61 16.84 0.32
C LYS A 133 -11.45 17.49 1.06
N THR A 134 -11.09 16.98 2.23
CA THR A 134 -9.91 17.51 2.95
C THR A 134 -8.60 17.19 2.24
N LEU A 135 -8.52 16.13 1.44
CA LEU A 135 -7.29 15.81 0.69
C LEU A 135 -6.94 16.90 -0.34
N ASP A 136 -7.94 17.63 -0.86
CA ASP A 136 -7.72 18.73 -1.80
C ASP A 136 -7.22 20.02 -1.14
N THR A 137 -7.26 20.09 0.20
CA THR A 137 -6.85 21.27 0.94
C THR A 137 -5.35 21.49 0.88
N ILE A 138 -4.92 22.76 0.85
CA ILE A 138 -3.49 23.12 0.86
C ILE A 138 -2.80 22.51 2.08
N ASP A 139 -3.44 22.56 3.26
CA ASP A 139 -2.88 22.02 4.50
C ASP A 139 -2.54 20.52 4.39
N LEU A 140 -3.44 19.68 3.87
CA LEU A 140 -3.14 18.25 3.69
C LEU A 140 -2.17 18.00 2.55
N ARG A 141 -2.29 18.70 1.42
CA ARG A 141 -1.37 18.53 0.29
C ARG A 141 0.07 18.86 0.69
N SER A 142 0.28 19.99 1.38
CA SER A 142 1.60 20.35 1.90
C SER A 142 2.11 19.33 2.92
N TRP A 143 1.25 18.80 3.80
CA TRP A 143 1.66 17.75 4.74
C TRP A 143 2.06 16.44 4.03
N ILE A 144 1.33 16.05 2.97
CA ILE A 144 1.66 14.88 2.15
C ILE A 144 3.03 15.07 1.49
N ASP A 145 3.28 16.24 0.90
CA ASP A 145 4.55 16.58 0.26
C ASP A 145 5.72 16.56 1.26
N GLU A 146 5.51 17.09 2.46
CA GLU A 146 6.49 17.05 3.55
C GLU A 146 6.81 15.62 4.01
N GLU A 147 5.80 14.78 4.24
CA GLU A 147 6.02 13.39 4.65
C GLU A 147 6.67 12.55 3.54
N ASN A 148 6.31 12.80 2.27
CA ASN A 148 6.96 12.16 1.13
C ASN A 148 8.44 12.54 1.04
N THR A 149 8.77 13.82 1.27
CA THR A 149 10.16 14.28 1.30
C THR A 149 10.96 13.57 2.41
N LYS A 150 10.42 13.51 3.63
CA LYS A 150 11.06 12.78 4.76
C LYS A 150 11.19 11.28 4.49
N PHE A 151 10.25 10.69 3.75
CA PHE A 151 10.36 9.29 3.35
C PHE A 151 11.53 9.08 2.39
N GLN A 152 11.65 9.91 1.35
CA GLN A 152 12.75 9.83 0.39
C GLN A 152 14.13 10.05 1.03
N GLU A 153 14.23 10.96 1.99
CA GLU A 153 15.47 11.16 2.76
C GLU A 153 15.86 9.92 3.56
N ARG A 154 14.89 9.32 4.27
CA ARG A 154 15.11 8.07 5.03
C ARG A 154 15.49 6.90 4.13
N GLU A 155 14.89 6.80 2.95
CA GLU A 155 15.22 5.79 1.95
C GLU A 155 16.66 5.94 1.44
N LYS A 156 17.06 7.15 1.05
CA LYS A 156 18.44 7.45 0.63
C LYS A 156 19.45 7.17 1.74
N GLU A 157 19.13 7.53 2.98
CA GLU A 157 19.98 7.21 4.12
C GLU A 157 20.09 5.70 4.37
N ALA A 158 18.99 4.95 4.26
CA ALA A 158 18.99 3.51 4.42
C ALA A 158 19.79 2.82 3.31
N GLU A 159 19.69 3.30 2.08
CA GLU A 159 20.49 2.81 0.95
C GLU A 159 22.00 3.12 1.15
N ALA A 160 22.33 4.31 1.64
CA ALA A 160 23.72 4.68 1.96
C ALA A 160 24.31 3.90 3.14
N LYS A 161 23.47 3.52 4.12
CA LYS A 161 23.85 2.73 5.31
C LYS A 161 23.76 1.21 5.05
N ALA A 162 23.19 0.79 3.92
CA ALA A 162 23.11 -0.62 3.57
C ALA A 162 24.52 -1.16 3.35
N PRO A 163 24.95 -2.20 4.10
CA PRO A 163 26.26 -2.78 3.88
C PRO A 163 26.33 -3.31 2.45
N VAL A 164 27.26 -2.76 1.65
CA VAL A 164 27.65 -3.38 0.37
C VAL A 164 27.93 -4.85 0.69
N PRO A 165 27.25 -5.82 0.06
CA PRO A 165 27.48 -7.22 0.36
C PRO A 165 28.95 -7.53 0.10
N LYS A 166 29.73 -7.75 1.17
CA LYS A 166 31.15 -8.17 1.10
C LYS A 166 31.32 -9.44 0.24
N VAL A 167 30.22 -10.17 0.00
CA VAL A 167 30.09 -11.30 -0.91
C VAL A 167 30.45 -10.95 -2.37
N LYS A 168 30.16 -9.73 -2.87
CA LYS A 168 30.51 -9.34 -4.25
C LYS A 168 32.02 -9.22 -4.46
N LYS A 169 32.77 -8.78 -3.43
CA LYS A 169 34.24 -8.62 -3.53
C LYS A 169 34.96 -9.97 -3.55
N ASP A 170 34.48 -10.89 -2.72
CA ASP A 170 35.06 -12.24 -2.56
C ASP A 170 34.73 -13.16 -3.76
N LEU A 171 33.52 -13.04 -4.34
CA LEU A 171 33.17 -13.77 -5.57
C LEU A 171 33.97 -13.28 -6.79
N ASN A 172 34.14 -11.96 -6.95
CA ASN A 172 34.91 -11.42 -8.08
C ASN A 172 36.39 -11.81 -7.98
N GLN A 173 36.99 -11.78 -6.78
CA GLN A 173 38.36 -12.27 -6.58
C GLN A 173 38.49 -13.77 -6.88
N LYS A 174 37.54 -14.59 -6.41
CA LYS A 174 37.54 -16.05 -6.72
C LYS A 174 37.36 -16.33 -8.22
N MET A 175 36.52 -15.57 -8.91
CA MET A 175 36.32 -15.71 -10.36
C MET A 175 37.59 -15.31 -11.12
N ASN A 176 38.21 -14.18 -10.78
CA ASN A 176 39.45 -13.73 -11.41
C ASN A 176 40.61 -14.70 -11.18
N ALA A 177 40.72 -15.28 -9.98
CA ALA A 177 41.72 -16.31 -9.69
C ALA A 177 41.52 -17.59 -10.52
N LYS A 178 40.27 -18.01 -10.74
CA LYS A 178 39.96 -19.17 -11.61
C LYS A 178 40.29 -18.90 -13.07
N VAL A 179 39.97 -17.70 -13.59
CA VAL A 179 40.30 -17.30 -14.96
C VAL A 179 41.82 -17.24 -15.17
N ALA A 180 42.57 -16.67 -14.23
CA ALA A 180 44.03 -16.65 -14.28
C ALA A 180 44.63 -18.06 -14.31
N LYS A 181 44.08 -18.99 -13.52
CA LYS A 181 44.53 -20.39 -13.49
C LYS A 181 44.25 -21.11 -14.81
N VAL A 182 43.09 -20.89 -15.42
CA VAL A 182 42.76 -21.45 -16.74
C VAL A 182 43.68 -20.88 -17.83
N MET A 183 43.96 -19.58 -17.80
CA MET A 183 44.85 -18.94 -18.77
C MET A 183 46.30 -19.43 -18.66
N LEU A 184 46.78 -19.69 -17.44
CA LEU A 184 48.07 -20.34 -17.18
C LEU A 184 48.11 -21.77 -17.73
N CYS A 185 47.11 -22.60 -17.44
CA CYS A 185 47.05 -23.96 -17.98
C CYS A 185 46.97 -23.99 -19.51
N LEU A 186 46.26 -23.04 -20.14
CA LEU A 186 46.22 -22.92 -21.60
C LEU A 186 47.58 -22.50 -22.17
N ARG A 187 48.33 -21.65 -21.46
CA ARG A 187 49.68 -21.23 -21.84
C ARG A 187 50.72 -22.34 -21.65
N GLU A 188 50.59 -23.15 -20.60
CA GLU A 188 51.42 -24.34 -20.36
C GLU A 188 51.11 -25.43 -21.39
N ARG A 189 49.84 -25.63 -21.76
CA ARG A 189 49.41 -26.56 -22.81
C ARG A 189 49.81 -26.08 -24.21
N SER A 190 50.01 -24.78 -24.40
CA SER A 190 50.56 -24.19 -25.64
C SER A 190 52.04 -24.49 -25.87
N LEU A 191 52.75 -25.09 -24.89
CA LEU A 191 54.16 -25.49 -25.03
C LEU A 191 54.35 -27.00 -25.22
N VAL A 192 53.26 -27.80 -25.26
CA VAL A 192 53.34 -29.24 -25.53
C VAL A 192 52.93 -29.52 -26.97
N SER A 193 53.88 -30.05 -27.73
CA SER A 193 53.90 -30.22 -29.17
C SER A 193 52.87 -31.23 -29.72
N VAL A 194 52.55 -31.02 -30.99
CA VAL A 194 51.42 -31.50 -31.82
C VAL A 194 51.36 -33.03 -32.11
N SER A 195 52.07 -33.94 -31.43
CA SER A 195 52.20 -35.33 -31.93
C SER A 195 51.52 -36.46 -31.13
N GLU A 196 50.67 -36.20 -30.14
CA GLU A 196 50.09 -37.29 -29.31
C GLU A 196 48.55 -37.34 -29.27
N HIS A 197 47.85 -36.53 -30.08
CA HIS A 197 46.38 -36.48 -30.02
C HIS A 197 45.66 -37.57 -30.83
N ASP A 198 46.34 -38.22 -31.78
CA ASP A 198 45.70 -39.20 -32.68
C ASP A 198 45.59 -40.61 -32.05
N ASN A 199 46.45 -40.95 -31.09
CA ASN A 199 46.43 -42.25 -30.43
C ASN A 199 45.30 -42.34 -29.38
N VAL A 200 45.01 -41.25 -28.67
CA VAL A 200 43.97 -41.20 -27.61
C VAL A 200 42.56 -41.21 -28.19
N ILE A 201 42.34 -40.58 -29.35
CA ILE A 201 41.03 -40.57 -30.02
C ILE A 201 40.71 -41.98 -30.57
N SER A 202 41.69 -42.64 -31.19
CA SER A 202 41.53 -44.00 -31.73
C SER A 202 41.21 -45.04 -30.65
N GLU A 203 41.81 -44.91 -29.45
CA GLU A 203 41.52 -45.82 -28.32
C GLU A 203 40.14 -45.56 -27.68
N ALA A 204 39.66 -44.31 -27.70
CA ALA A 204 38.33 -43.95 -27.20
C ALA A 204 37.20 -44.45 -28.13
N GLU A 205 37.39 -44.39 -29.45
CA GLU A 205 36.40 -44.84 -30.43
C GLU A 205 36.24 -46.37 -30.44
N THR A 206 37.34 -47.11 -30.29
CA THR A 206 37.30 -48.59 -30.23
C THR A 206 36.63 -49.10 -28.95
N LYS A 207 36.90 -48.48 -27.79
CA LYS A 207 36.23 -48.79 -26.52
C LYS A 207 34.73 -48.49 -26.55
N THR A 208 34.34 -47.43 -27.26
CA THR A 208 32.91 -47.06 -27.41
C THR A 208 32.19 -48.06 -28.31
N LYS A 209 32.76 -48.44 -29.46
CA LYS A 209 32.15 -49.46 -30.35
C LYS A 209 31.99 -50.82 -29.67
N LYS A 210 32.96 -51.25 -28.85
CA LYS A 210 32.87 -52.52 -28.11
C LYS A 210 31.74 -52.54 -27.08
N ARG A 211 31.56 -51.45 -26.31
CA ARG A 211 30.45 -51.31 -25.34
C ARG A 211 29.08 -51.32 -26.02
N HIS A 212 28.96 -50.69 -27.17
CA HIS A 212 27.69 -50.66 -27.89
C HIS A 212 27.30 -52.04 -28.46
N TYR A 213 28.27 -52.85 -28.90
CA TYR A 213 28.01 -54.21 -29.36
C TYR A 213 27.60 -55.15 -28.21
N GLU A 214 28.32 -55.10 -27.08
CA GLU A 214 28.00 -55.90 -25.88
C GLU A 214 26.62 -55.53 -25.28
N MET A 215 26.20 -54.27 -25.39
CA MET A 215 24.88 -53.82 -24.92
C MET A 215 23.75 -54.30 -25.85
N ALA A 216 23.96 -54.32 -27.16
CA ALA A 216 23.00 -54.81 -28.14
C ALA A 216 22.79 -56.34 -28.04
N GLU A 217 23.87 -57.10 -27.85
CA GLU A 217 23.82 -58.56 -27.68
C GLU A 217 23.09 -58.96 -26.39
N ASN A 218 23.33 -58.23 -25.29
CA ASN A 218 22.63 -58.45 -24.02
C ASN A 218 21.13 -58.13 -24.07
N LEU A 219 20.71 -57.18 -24.92
CA LEU A 219 19.29 -56.87 -25.12
C LEU A 219 18.60 -57.93 -25.99
N LEU A 220 19.29 -58.47 -27.01
CA LEU A 220 18.76 -59.52 -27.88
C LEU A 220 18.59 -60.86 -27.15
N ASN A 221 19.55 -61.22 -26.28
CA ASN A 221 19.50 -62.43 -25.45
C ASN A 221 18.43 -62.34 -24.36
N LYS A 222 18.07 -61.13 -23.90
CA LYS A 222 16.97 -60.91 -22.95
C LYS A 222 15.58 -61.02 -23.58
N MET A 223 15.43 -60.70 -24.86
CA MET A 223 14.14 -60.79 -25.57
C MET A 223 13.80 -62.20 -26.05
N THR A 224 14.79 -63.10 -26.12
CA THR A 224 14.62 -64.50 -26.59
C THR A 224 14.51 -65.52 -25.46
N SER A 225 14.55 -65.08 -24.19
CA SER A 225 14.46 -65.96 -23.01
C SER A 225 13.35 -65.51 -22.04
N LYS A 226 12.10 -65.49 -22.49
CA LYS A 226 10.87 -65.95 -21.78
C LYS A 226 9.60 -65.40 -22.45
#